data_AF-A0A354GN79-F1
#
_entry.id   AF-A0A354GN79-F1
#
_cell.length_a   1.000
_cell.length_b   1.000
_cell.length_c   1.000
_cell.angle_alpha   90.00
_cell.angle_beta   90.00
_cell.angle_gamma   90.00
#
_symmetry.space_group_name_H-M   'P 1'
#
loop_
_entity.id
_entity.type
_entity.pdbx_description
1 polymer ?
#
loop_
_entity_poly.entity_id
_entity_poly.type
_entity_poly.pdbx_seq_one_letter_code
_entity_poly.pdbx_strand_id
1 'polypeptide(L)'
;MKWLTRSSTMAAASALLVVGAAALILRSAPAQPRPVAVAVGDGDREIVWLFTTTNATSWERFVAAVRRAAPRLQDQHPGLQLQIGEAAFPKQTTAVPEVALTWPDQHRRLVFRWYKLTSDWKTRDWVEALLKRRPPPLAIIGGSSSDAARELAWQLQRQSADMAPTERPLLLLTTATADRVSLPESPQENGSVDLTRVYPDRTFRYCFTNKQMADAVMGFLWNQDSLRPDANPVHMVQWDDDAYSRDLTDGFREALPPLAGIPNPKRIASSVGSFLSPNRFEADVVGQVLQDLDGKRPPQAHPLLVVTGQSAPSRRFLHELARTSPAQAHRLVVATGDAVSFNFVYRDRRVTWPIQDLPFPFVFFCHFNPIDADAGFRAEDEGEGDQDSSATGTEDILLNSAIVETLVQALERDGRTAANAAELSARLAKVRHKHGRFGYDAEGVLLFGPDGNRRGGAGENIVYLRPTFEGDRVLPKATIEVWYSRESIEAEHPWKRRDENNESLKISYEPPVVEERSAP
;
A
#
# COMPACT_ATOMS: atom_id res chain seq x y z
N MET A 1 -59.45 -18.41 -26.10
CA MET A 1 -58.00 -18.48 -25.78
C MET A 1 -57.08 -18.94 -26.94
N LYS A 2 -57.54 -19.08 -28.20
CA LYS A 2 -56.68 -19.48 -29.35
C LYS A 2 -55.95 -18.32 -30.06
N TRP A 3 -56.08 -17.09 -29.57
CA TRP A 3 -55.48 -15.90 -30.21
C TRP A 3 -54.08 -15.56 -29.67
N LEU A 4 -53.70 -16.15 -28.52
CA LEU A 4 -52.41 -15.91 -27.86
C LEU A 4 -51.24 -16.76 -28.42
N THR A 5 -51.49 -17.68 -29.35
CA THR A 5 -50.46 -18.58 -29.91
C THR A 5 -50.10 -18.28 -31.37
N ARG A 6 -50.57 -17.16 -31.94
CA ARG A 6 -50.16 -16.76 -33.29
C ARG A 6 -48.72 -16.22 -33.22
N SER A 7 -47.84 -16.74 -34.07
CA SER A 7 -46.42 -16.35 -34.08
C SER A 7 -46.21 -14.83 -34.21
N SER A 8 -47.14 -14.12 -34.86
CA SER A 8 -47.12 -12.67 -34.98
C SER A 8 -47.39 -11.93 -33.66
N THR A 9 -48.26 -12.44 -32.78
CA THR A 9 -48.52 -11.83 -31.47
C THR A 9 -47.35 -12.07 -30.52
N MET A 10 -46.67 -13.23 -30.60
CA MET A 10 -45.46 -13.49 -29.81
C MET A 10 -44.26 -12.64 -30.28
N ALA A 11 -44.11 -12.41 -31.59
CA ALA A 11 -43.07 -11.54 -32.12
C ALA A 11 -43.28 -10.07 -31.69
N ALA A 12 -44.52 -9.57 -31.75
CA ALA A 12 -44.85 -8.22 -31.30
C ALA A 12 -44.64 -8.04 -29.78
N ALA A 13 -45.04 -9.03 -28.97
CA ALA A 13 -44.81 -9.01 -27.53
C ALA A 13 -43.30 -9.05 -27.19
N SER A 14 -42.52 -9.86 -27.91
CA SER A 14 -41.06 -9.92 -27.73
C SER A 14 -40.38 -8.60 -28.12
N ALA A 15 -40.81 -7.99 -29.24
CA ALA A 15 -40.30 -6.68 -29.64
C ALA A 15 -40.64 -5.60 -28.61
N LEU A 16 -41.86 -5.59 -28.06
CA LEU A 16 -42.25 -4.68 -26.98
C LEU A 16 -41.47 -4.91 -25.69
N LEU A 17 -41.16 -6.17 -25.35
CA LEU A 17 -40.32 -6.50 -24.20
C LEU A 17 -38.87 -6.05 -24.42
N VAL A 18 -38.30 -6.25 -25.60
CA VAL A 18 -36.94 -5.80 -25.93
C VAL A 18 -36.86 -4.28 -25.94
N VAL A 19 -37.84 -3.58 -26.54
CA VAL A 19 -37.92 -2.12 -26.53
C VAL A 19 -38.16 -1.59 -25.12
N GLY A 20 -39.02 -2.23 -24.33
CA GLY A 20 -39.26 -1.89 -22.93
C GLY A 20 -38.02 -2.08 -22.06
N ALA A 21 -37.29 -3.19 -22.23
CA ALA A 21 -36.04 -3.46 -21.55
C ALA A 21 -34.93 -2.48 -21.98
N ALA A 22 -34.80 -2.20 -23.29
CA ALA A 22 -33.88 -1.19 -23.80
C ALA A 22 -34.22 0.21 -23.26
N ALA A 23 -35.51 0.57 -23.18
CA ALA A 23 -35.95 1.85 -22.60
C ALA A 23 -35.71 1.92 -21.09
N LEU A 24 -35.76 0.79 -20.37
CA LEU A 24 -35.40 0.70 -18.94
C LEU A 24 -33.88 0.82 -18.73
N ILE A 25 -33.08 0.20 -19.59
CA ILE A 25 -31.61 0.29 -19.58
C ILE A 25 -31.14 1.70 -19.99
N LEU A 26 -31.80 2.31 -20.99
CA LEU A 26 -31.49 3.64 -21.51
C LEU A 26 -32.16 4.78 -20.73
N ARG A 27 -33.12 4.47 -19.84
CA ARG A 27 -33.57 5.40 -18.80
C ARG A 27 -32.41 5.59 -17.85
N SER A 28 -31.54 6.54 -18.20
CA SER A 28 -30.58 7.13 -17.30
C SER A 28 -31.33 7.45 -16.01
N ALA A 29 -30.92 6.83 -14.90
CA ALA A 29 -31.45 7.20 -13.60
C ALA A 29 -31.38 8.73 -13.50
N PRO A 30 -32.41 9.40 -12.95
CA PRO A 30 -32.35 10.84 -12.78
C PRO A 30 -31.02 11.19 -12.13
N ALA A 31 -30.28 12.13 -12.71
CA ALA A 31 -28.94 12.49 -12.27
C ALA A 31 -28.99 12.65 -10.75
N GLN A 32 -28.29 11.75 -10.03
CA GLN A 32 -28.30 11.81 -8.58
C GLN A 32 -27.82 13.19 -8.18
N PRO A 33 -28.46 13.82 -7.18
CA PRO A 33 -28.00 15.11 -6.69
C PRO A 33 -26.51 15.01 -6.35
N ARG A 34 -25.79 16.11 -6.61
CA ARG A 34 -24.36 16.20 -6.28
C ARG A 34 -24.15 15.77 -4.82
N PRO A 35 -23.01 15.12 -4.51
CA PRO A 35 -22.74 14.68 -3.15
C PRO A 35 -22.78 15.89 -2.19
N VAL A 36 -23.37 15.71 -1.01
CA VAL A 36 -23.45 16.74 0.03
C VAL A 36 -22.58 16.32 1.19
N ALA A 37 -21.58 17.15 1.51
CA ALA A 37 -20.71 16.92 2.64
C ALA A 37 -21.47 17.16 3.97
N VAL A 38 -21.41 16.19 4.88
CA VAL A 38 -21.99 16.29 6.23
C VAL A 38 -21.43 17.51 6.97
N ALA A 39 -22.29 18.25 7.67
CA ALA A 39 -21.88 19.37 8.51
C ALA A 39 -20.97 18.91 9.66
N VAL A 40 -20.15 19.84 10.16
CA VAL A 40 -19.24 19.63 11.29
C VAL A 40 -19.69 20.57 12.40
N GLY A 41 -19.66 20.10 13.65
CA GLY A 41 -20.06 20.91 14.81
C GLY A 41 -19.17 22.13 14.97
N ASP A 42 -19.66 23.15 15.68
CA ASP A 42 -18.86 24.32 16.01
C ASP A 42 -17.63 23.92 16.84
N GLY A 43 -16.45 24.37 16.43
CA GLY A 43 -15.18 24.02 17.07
C GLY A 43 -14.59 22.66 16.68
N ASP A 44 -15.39 21.76 16.10
CA ASP A 44 -14.91 20.47 15.62
C ASP A 44 -14.05 20.65 14.34
N ARG A 45 -13.07 19.75 14.19
CA ARG A 45 -12.21 19.65 13.02
C ARG A 45 -12.41 18.31 12.34
N GLU A 46 -12.34 18.31 11.01
CA GLU A 46 -12.57 17.10 10.23
C GLU A 46 -11.38 16.74 9.34
N ILE A 47 -11.10 15.44 9.28
CA ILE A 47 -10.23 14.79 8.31
C ILE A 47 -11.10 13.83 7.49
N VAL A 48 -11.00 13.93 6.17
CA VAL A 48 -11.77 13.12 5.23
C VAL A 48 -10.96 11.88 4.90
N TRP A 49 -11.58 10.71 4.94
CA TRP A 49 -11.05 9.46 4.38
C TRP A 49 -11.78 9.21 3.05
N LEU A 50 -11.10 9.39 1.91
CA LEU A 50 -11.73 9.39 0.58
C LEU A 50 -11.27 8.17 -0.23
N PHE A 51 -12.09 7.12 -0.22
CA PHE A 51 -11.82 5.83 -0.86
C PHE A 51 -13.09 5.22 -1.46
N THR A 52 -12.93 4.22 -2.32
CA THR A 52 -14.05 3.48 -2.94
C THR A 52 -14.90 2.76 -1.89
N THR A 53 -16.20 2.60 -2.16
CA THR A 53 -17.15 1.87 -1.29
C THR A 53 -16.70 0.44 -0.94
N THR A 54 -15.86 -0.17 -1.77
CA THR A 54 -15.32 -1.53 -1.58
C THR A 54 -14.26 -1.62 -0.49
N ASN A 55 -13.77 -0.49 0.05
CA ASN A 55 -12.66 -0.47 1.01
C ASN A 55 -13.13 -0.54 2.48
N ALA A 56 -14.20 -1.30 2.77
CA ALA A 56 -14.74 -1.46 4.12
C ALA A 56 -13.71 -2.04 5.10
N THR A 57 -12.97 -3.07 4.68
CA THR A 57 -11.89 -3.66 5.49
C THR A 57 -10.77 -2.66 5.78
N SER A 58 -10.44 -1.78 4.82
CA SER A 58 -9.42 -0.74 5.05
C SER A 58 -9.92 0.33 6.04
N TRP A 59 -11.21 0.64 6.03
CA TRP A 59 -11.83 1.50 7.04
C TRP A 59 -11.82 0.85 8.43
N GLU A 60 -12.13 -0.45 8.54
CA GLU A 60 -12.03 -1.20 9.80
C GLU A 60 -10.61 -1.15 10.38
N ARG A 61 -9.58 -1.36 9.53
CA ARG A 61 -8.16 -1.22 9.91
C ARG A 61 -7.82 0.21 10.32
N PHE A 62 -8.39 1.22 9.65
CA PHE A 62 -8.23 2.61 10.06
C PHE A 62 -8.83 2.88 11.45
N VAL A 63 -10.04 2.38 11.74
CA VAL A 63 -10.67 2.50 13.07
C VAL A 63 -9.83 1.77 14.14
N ALA A 64 -9.30 0.58 13.82
CA ALA A 64 -8.38 -0.14 14.71
C ALA A 64 -7.08 0.65 14.96
N ALA A 65 -6.55 1.34 13.95
CA ALA A 65 -5.41 2.22 14.09
C ALA A 65 -5.70 3.44 14.97
N VAL A 66 -6.87 4.07 14.85
CA VAL A 66 -7.30 5.15 15.77
C VAL A 66 -7.37 4.62 17.21
N ARG A 67 -7.92 3.40 17.41
CA ARG A 67 -7.96 2.75 18.72
C ARG A 67 -6.57 2.50 19.30
N ARG A 68 -5.62 2.09 18.46
CA ARG A 68 -4.21 1.90 18.83
C ARG A 68 -3.51 3.22 19.17
N ALA A 69 -3.74 4.26 18.37
CA ALA A 69 -3.10 5.56 18.54
C ALA A 69 -3.61 6.31 19.79
N ALA A 70 -4.89 6.16 20.15
CA ALA A 70 -5.50 6.94 21.22
C ALA A 70 -4.79 6.83 22.58
N PRO A 71 -4.48 5.64 23.14
CA PRO A 71 -3.72 5.53 24.39
C PRO A 71 -2.32 6.15 24.30
N ARG A 72 -1.63 6.00 23.16
CA ARG A 72 -0.29 6.58 22.94
C ARG A 72 -0.34 8.10 22.91
N LEU A 73 -1.41 8.68 22.38
CA LEU A 73 -1.60 10.12 22.32
C LEU A 73 -1.94 10.71 23.69
N GLN A 74 -2.54 9.95 24.61
CA GLN A 74 -2.85 10.43 25.97
C GLN A 74 -1.61 10.83 26.77
N ASP A 75 -0.45 10.23 26.50
CA ASP A 75 0.83 10.61 27.12
C ASP A 75 1.17 12.10 26.90
N GLN A 76 0.76 12.65 25.75
CA GLN A 76 1.07 14.03 25.34
C GLN A 76 -0.16 14.94 25.34
N HIS A 77 -1.35 14.36 25.31
CA HIS A 77 -2.64 15.04 25.34
C HIS A 77 -3.50 14.45 26.46
N PRO A 78 -3.21 14.78 27.74
CA PRO A 78 -4.03 14.32 28.85
C PRO A 78 -5.50 14.69 28.66
N GLY A 79 -6.41 13.74 28.91
CA GLY A 79 -7.84 13.95 28.71
C GLY A 79 -8.36 13.67 27.29
N LEU A 80 -7.49 13.35 26.32
CA LEU A 80 -7.92 12.85 25.01
C LEU A 80 -8.70 11.55 25.17
N GLN A 81 -9.89 11.48 24.58
CA GLN A 81 -10.74 10.29 24.61
C GLN A 81 -11.05 9.80 23.19
N LEU A 82 -11.25 8.48 23.07
CA LEU A 82 -11.67 7.84 21.84
C LEU A 82 -13.19 7.70 21.82
N GLN A 83 -13.81 8.12 20.73
CA GLN A 83 -15.24 7.94 20.49
C GLN A 83 -15.47 7.06 19.26
N ILE A 84 -15.80 5.79 19.49
CA ILE A 84 -16.26 4.82 18.49
C ILE A 84 -17.69 4.39 18.86
N GLY A 85 -18.66 4.62 17.97
CA GLY A 85 -20.05 4.22 18.16
C GLY A 85 -20.62 3.53 16.91
N GLU A 86 -21.93 3.33 16.86
CA GLU A 86 -22.61 2.72 15.70
C GLU A 86 -22.32 3.44 14.37
N ALA A 87 -22.04 4.75 14.44
CA ALA A 87 -21.67 5.55 13.28
C ALA A 87 -20.33 5.16 12.66
N ALA A 88 -19.44 4.46 13.38
CA ALA A 88 -18.19 3.95 12.80
C ALA A 88 -18.44 2.78 11.83
N PHE A 89 -19.53 2.03 12.05
CA PHE A 89 -19.92 0.86 11.25
C PHE A 89 -21.43 0.91 10.93
N PRO A 90 -21.88 1.89 10.14
CA PRO A 90 -23.30 2.09 9.91
C PRO A 90 -23.90 0.94 9.10
N LYS A 91 -25.13 0.54 9.42
CA LYS A 91 -25.86 -0.52 8.72
C LYS A 91 -26.14 -0.18 7.25
N GLN A 92 -26.26 1.11 6.93
CA GLN A 92 -26.55 1.59 5.58
C GLN A 92 -25.25 1.90 4.83
N THR A 93 -25.08 1.32 3.64
CA THR A 93 -23.88 1.52 2.80
C THR A 93 -23.72 2.96 2.33
N THR A 94 -24.81 3.74 2.24
CA THR A 94 -24.84 5.15 1.83
C THR A 94 -24.52 6.12 2.97
N ALA A 95 -24.57 5.69 4.23
CA ALA A 95 -24.20 6.55 5.36
C ALA A 95 -22.70 6.90 5.30
N VAL A 96 -22.31 8.02 5.93
CA VAL A 96 -20.91 8.44 6.09
C VAL A 96 -20.40 7.90 7.42
N PRO A 97 -19.55 6.86 7.44
CA PRO A 97 -19.00 6.34 8.67
C PRO A 97 -18.09 7.36 9.35
N GLU A 98 -18.11 7.41 10.68
CA GLU A 98 -17.23 8.31 11.46
C GLU A 98 -16.61 7.67 12.70
N VAL A 99 -15.38 8.07 12.99
CA VAL A 99 -14.67 7.84 14.26
C VAL A 99 -14.08 9.17 14.72
N ALA A 100 -14.07 9.43 16.03
CA ALA A 100 -13.58 10.70 16.56
C ALA A 100 -12.62 10.52 17.75
N LEU A 101 -11.70 11.48 17.86
CA LEU A 101 -10.92 11.75 19.06
C LEU A 101 -11.45 13.03 19.69
N THR A 102 -11.66 13.04 21.00
CA THR A 102 -12.36 14.14 21.70
C THR A 102 -11.50 14.70 22.83
N TRP A 103 -11.61 16.02 23.05
CA TRP A 103 -11.08 16.70 24.23
C TRP A 103 -12.28 17.24 25.01
N PRO A 104 -12.83 16.46 25.97
CA PRO A 104 -14.09 16.82 26.66
C PRO A 104 -14.03 18.19 27.33
N ASP A 105 -12.92 18.49 28.00
CA ASP A 105 -12.71 19.76 28.73
C ASP A 105 -12.69 20.99 27.80
N GLN A 106 -12.46 20.77 26.50
CA GLN A 106 -12.38 21.82 25.49
C GLN A 106 -13.58 21.79 24.54
N HIS A 107 -14.56 20.91 24.79
CA HIS A 107 -15.76 20.72 23.97
C HIS A 107 -15.48 20.63 22.46
N ARG A 108 -14.41 19.93 22.08
CA ARG A 108 -13.95 19.82 20.68
C ARG A 108 -13.65 18.39 20.27
N ARG A 109 -13.80 18.10 18.99
CA ARG A 109 -13.53 16.78 18.40
C ARG A 109 -12.68 16.91 17.14
N LEU A 110 -11.78 15.96 16.94
CA LEU A 110 -11.21 15.64 15.64
C LEU A 110 -11.97 14.43 15.07
N VAL A 111 -12.74 14.66 14.02
CA VAL A 111 -13.59 13.64 13.40
C VAL A 111 -12.97 13.16 12.10
N PHE A 112 -12.87 11.84 11.95
CA PHE A 112 -12.51 11.18 10.69
C PHE A 112 -13.77 10.66 10.04
N ARG A 113 -14.01 11.02 8.77
CA ARG A 113 -15.22 10.61 8.05
C ARG A 113 -14.93 9.95 6.71
N TRP A 114 -15.55 8.80 6.45
CA TRP A 114 -15.41 8.12 5.17
C TRP A 114 -16.44 8.58 4.14
N TYR A 115 -15.99 9.41 3.21
CA TYR A 115 -16.74 9.78 2.02
C TYR A 115 -16.39 8.82 0.88
N LYS A 116 -17.42 8.19 0.29
CA LYS A 116 -17.25 7.01 -0.57
C LYS A 116 -17.22 7.39 -2.04
N LEU A 117 -16.18 6.98 -2.76
CA LEU A 117 -16.16 7.02 -4.22
C LEU A 117 -17.06 5.90 -4.77
N THR A 118 -17.95 6.23 -5.70
CA THR A 118 -18.94 5.31 -6.30
C THR A 118 -18.90 5.38 -7.83
N SER A 119 -19.77 4.63 -8.51
CA SER A 119 -20.04 4.83 -9.94
C SER A 119 -20.51 6.26 -10.23
N ASP A 120 -21.23 6.87 -9.30
CA ASP A 120 -21.97 8.11 -9.49
C ASP A 120 -21.21 9.33 -8.97
N TRP A 121 -20.41 9.17 -7.90
CA TRP A 121 -19.66 10.23 -7.26
C TRP A 121 -18.16 9.98 -7.35
N LYS A 122 -17.47 10.84 -8.10
CA LYS A 122 -16.03 10.74 -8.35
C LYS A 122 -15.26 11.69 -7.45
N THR A 123 -13.93 11.57 -7.50
CA THR A 123 -13.00 12.44 -6.77
C THR A 123 -13.31 13.91 -6.96
N ARG A 124 -13.56 14.33 -8.22
CA ARG A 124 -13.94 15.72 -8.56
C ARG A 124 -15.15 16.20 -7.76
N ASP A 125 -16.21 15.39 -7.72
CA ASP A 125 -17.51 15.79 -7.15
C ASP A 125 -17.41 15.91 -5.62
N TRP A 126 -16.69 15.00 -4.96
CA TRP A 126 -16.42 15.09 -3.53
C TRP A 126 -15.51 16.26 -3.17
N VAL A 127 -14.43 16.50 -3.92
CA VAL A 127 -13.54 17.66 -3.69
C VAL A 127 -14.34 18.96 -3.80
N GLU A 128 -15.22 19.07 -4.81
CA GLU A 128 -16.08 20.25 -4.99
C GLU A 128 -17.01 20.46 -3.80
N ALA A 129 -17.67 19.39 -3.33
CA ALA A 129 -18.59 19.43 -2.20
C ALA A 129 -17.88 19.80 -0.88
N LEU A 130 -16.69 19.24 -0.64
CA LEU A 130 -15.91 19.46 0.58
C LEU A 130 -15.31 20.87 0.64
N LEU A 131 -14.86 21.41 -0.50
CA LEU A 131 -14.35 22.79 -0.58
C LEU A 131 -15.45 23.84 -0.35
N LYS A 132 -16.69 23.54 -0.74
CA LYS A 132 -17.85 24.43 -0.52
C LYS A 132 -18.37 24.42 0.91
N ARG A 133 -18.09 23.37 1.69
CA ARG A 133 -18.55 23.24 3.08
C ARG A 133 -17.84 24.24 3.99
N ARG A 134 -18.57 24.75 5.00
CA ARG A 134 -18.02 25.61 6.06
C ARG A 134 -18.23 24.96 7.45
N PRO A 135 -17.18 24.77 8.26
CA PRO A 135 -15.77 24.86 7.86
C PRO A 135 -15.39 23.74 6.86
N PRO A 136 -14.42 23.98 5.96
CA PRO A 136 -13.88 22.91 5.13
C PRO A 136 -13.04 21.94 5.99
N PRO A 137 -12.89 20.67 5.57
CA PRO A 137 -11.98 19.76 6.26
C PRO A 137 -10.52 20.23 6.20
N LEU A 138 -9.70 19.78 7.14
CA LEU A 138 -8.28 20.14 7.21
C LEU A 138 -7.41 19.34 6.25
N ALA A 139 -7.76 18.07 6.02
CA ALA A 139 -7.03 17.17 5.14
C ALA A 139 -7.93 16.07 4.57
N ILE A 140 -7.46 15.46 3.48
CA ILE A 140 -7.97 14.23 2.90
C ILE A 140 -6.88 13.16 3.01
N ILE A 141 -7.19 12.06 3.67
CA ILE A 141 -6.47 10.79 3.57
C ILE A 141 -7.05 10.06 2.35
N GLY A 142 -6.22 9.78 1.35
CA GLY A 142 -6.70 9.20 0.09
C GLY A 142 -5.58 8.94 -0.90
N GLY A 143 -5.96 8.41 -2.06
CA GLY A 143 -5.01 8.07 -3.12
C GLY A 143 -4.06 6.95 -2.71
N SER A 144 -4.58 5.74 -2.49
CA SER A 144 -3.75 4.56 -2.19
C SER A 144 -2.97 4.03 -3.38
N SER A 145 -3.35 4.39 -4.60
CA SER A 145 -2.60 4.10 -5.82
C SER A 145 -2.10 5.39 -6.46
N SER A 146 -1.06 5.28 -7.29
CA SER A 146 -0.45 6.40 -7.99
C SER A 146 -1.45 7.19 -8.83
N ASP A 147 -2.33 6.51 -9.56
CA ASP A 147 -3.37 7.15 -10.38
C ASP A 147 -4.40 7.89 -9.53
N ALA A 148 -4.84 7.28 -8.42
CA ALA A 148 -5.81 7.87 -7.51
C ALA A 148 -5.22 9.07 -6.75
N ALA A 149 -3.96 8.97 -6.31
CA ALA A 149 -3.25 10.06 -5.64
C ALA A 149 -3.03 11.24 -6.58
N ARG A 150 -2.58 10.98 -7.81
CA ARG A 150 -2.44 11.98 -8.86
C ARG A 150 -3.76 12.67 -9.18
N GLU A 151 -4.84 11.91 -9.40
CA GLU A 151 -6.17 12.49 -9.68
C GLU A 151 -6.64 13.37 -8.52
N LEU A 152 -6.51 12.90 -7.28
CA LEU A 152 -6.89 13.67 -6.10
C LEU A 152 -6.07 14.94 -5.94
N ALA A 153 -4.74 14.86 -6.08
CA ALA A 153 -3.85 16.02 -6.03
C ALA A 153 -4.21 17.05 -7.10
N TRP A 154 -4.44 16.59 -8.33
CA TRP A 154 -4.81 17.45 -9.46
C TRP A 154 -6.17 18.13 -9.24
N GLN A 155 -7.17 17.40 -8.75
CA GLN A 155 -8.49 17.99 -8.42
C GLN A 155 -8.38 19.02 -7.30
N LEU A 156 -7.63 18.74 -6.24
CA LEU A 156 -7.39 19.68 -5.15
C LEU A 156 -6.70 20.95 -5.66
N GLN A 157 -5.63 20.81 -6.45
CA GLN A 157 -4.92 21.93 -7.05
C GLN A 157 -5.85 22.76 -7.95
N ARG A 158 -6.54 22.11 -8.88
CA ARG A 158 -7.38 22.78 -9.89
C ARG A 158 -8.57 23.49 -9.26
N GLN A 159 -9.27 22.86 -8.33
CA GLN A 159 -10.48 23.42 -7.74
C GLN A 159 -10.20 24.47 -6.65
N SER A 160 -8.96 24.53 -6.14
CA SER A 160 -8.51 25.56 -5.20
C SER A 160 -7.59 26.61 -5.85
N ALA A 161 -7.46 26.61 -7.18
CA ALA A 161 -6.54 27.47 -7.91
C ALA A 161 -6.79 28.97 -7.66
N ASP A 162 -8.07 29.36 -7.60
CA ASP A 162 -8.51 30.76 -7.38
C ASP A 162 -8.40 31.21 -5.91
N MET A 163 -8.05 30.30 -4.99
CA MET A 163 -7.86 30.61 -3.58
C MET A 163 -6.41 30.99 -3.30
N ALA A 164 -6.21 31.96 -2.39
CA ALA A 164 -4.87 32.30 -1.92
C ALA A 164 -4.20 31.06 -1.31
N PRO A 165 -2.88 30.83 -1.52
CA PRO A 165 -2.20 29.63 -1.04
C PRO A 165 -2.37 29.37 0.45
N THR A 166 -2.52 30.38 1.31
CA THR A 166 -2.76 30.25 2.75
C THR A 166 -4.19 29.86 3.10
N GLU A 167 -5.14 30.13 2.21
CA GLU A 167 -6.58 29.89 2.37
C GLU A 167 -7.03 28.57 1.77
N ARG A 168 -6.21 27.95 0.91
CA ARG A 168 -6.49 26.66 0.29
C ARG A 168 -6.83 25.62 1.36
N PRO A 169 -8.09 25.13 1.39
CA PRO A 169 -8.48 24.09 2.32
C PRO A 169 -7.89 22.75 1.87
N LEU A 170 -7.76 21.82 2.81
CA LEU A 170 -7.35 20.44 2.58
C LEU A 170 -5.88 20.25 2.21
N LEU A 171 -5.19 19.47 3.03
CA LEU A 171 -3.97 18.75 2.67
C LEU A 171 -4.32 17.41 2.02
N LEU A 172 -3.44 16.89 1.18
CA LEU A 172 -3.46 15.52 0.70
C LEU A 172 -2.49 14.68 1.54
N LEU A 173 -2.99 13.66 2.23
CA LEU A 173 -2.21 12.64 2.91
C LEU A 173 -2.34 11.34 2.12
N THR A 174 -1.28 10.93 1.43
CA THR A 174 -1.30 9.80 0.49
C THR A 174 -0.36 8.68 0.90
N THR A 175 -0.69 7.47 0.45
CA THR A 175 0.11 6.24 0.65
C THR A 175 0.61 5.69 -0.68
N ALA A 176 0.42 6.40 -1.80
CA ALA A 176 0.94 5.99 -3.11
C ALA A 176 2.48 6.07 -3.14
N THR A 177 3.12 5.12 -3.81
CA THR A 177 4.58 4.99 -3.80
C THR A 177 5.25 5.57 -5.04
N ALA A 178 4.52 5.85 -6.12
CA ALA A 178 5.15 6.35 -7.35
C ALA A 178 5.90 7.67 -7.13
N ASP A 179 7.11 7.74 -7.64
CA ASP A 179 7.91 8.97 -7.63
C ASP A 179 7.31 9.98 -8.61
N ARG A 180 7.07 9.54 -9.85
CA ARG A 180 6.59 10.40 -10.94
C ARG A 180 5.23 9.97 -11.46
N VAL A 181 4.42 10.95 -11.86
CA VAL A 181 3.09 10.74 -12.45
C VAL A 181 2.86 11.63 -13.67
N SER A 182 2.11 11.12 -14.64
CA SER A 182 1.77 11.86 -15.86
C SER A 182 0.52 12.71 -15.68
N LEU A 183 0.63 14.02 -15.92
CA LEU A 183 -0.51 14.93 -15.82
C LEU A 183 -1.54 14.70 -16.94
N PRO A 184 -2.86 14.78 -16.67
CA PRO A 184 -3.89 14.54 -17.69
C PRO A 184 -3.80 15.48 -18.90
N GLU A 185 -3.27 16.69 -18.71
CA GLU A 185 -3.22 17.76 -19.72
C GLU A 185 -1.89 17.77 -20.50
N SER A 186 -0.97 16.83 -20.23
CA SER A 186 0.35 16.74 -20.88
C SER A 186 0.52 15.40 -21.60
N PRO A 187 0.05 15.27 -22.87
CA PRO A 187 0.08 14.01 -23.61
C PRO A 187 1.47 13.55 -24.10
N GLN A 188 2.56 14.22 -23.72
CA GLN A 188 3.93 13.83 -24.08
C GLN A 188 4.61 13.09 -22.92
N GLU A 189 5.36 12.02 -23.23
CA GLU A 189 6.14 11.20 -22.28
C GLU A 189 7.14 12.00 -21.40
N ASN A 190 7.51 13.21 -21.82
CA ASN A 190 8.39 14.11 -21.06
C ASN A 190 7.66 14.97 -20.00
N GLY A 191 6.34 14.86 -19.87
CA GLY A 191 5.50 15.65 -18.96
C GLY A 191 5.26 15.04 -17.57
N SER A 192 6.04 14.05 -17.16
CA SER A 192 5.92 13.46 -15.81
C SER A 192 6.43 14.44 -14.75
N VAL A 193 5.71 14.56 -13.64
CA VAL A 193 6.09 15.40 -12.49
C VAL A 193 6.14 14.56 -11.23
N ASP A 194 6.93 14.98 -10.25
CA ASP A 194 6.91 14.34 -8.93
C ASP A 194 5.50 14.42 -8.35
N LEU A 195 5.00 13.32 -7.78
CA LEU A 195 3.61 13.25 -7.28
C LEU A 195 3.28 14.39 -6.29
N THR A 196 4.21 14.71 -5.39
CA THR A 196 4.02 15.79 -4.40
C THR A 196 4.00 17.19 -5.01
N ARG A 197 4.55 17.37 -6.21
CA ARG A 197 4.55 18.65 -6.94
C ARG A 197 3.24 18.93 -7.68
N VAL A 198 2.34 17.94 -7.80
CA VAL A 198 0.99 18.15 -8.35
C VAL A 198 0.19 19.10 -7.46
N TYR A 199 0.33 18.97 -6.13
CA TYR A 199 -0.25 19.89 -5.16
C TYR A 199 0.81 20.31 -4.12
N PRO A 200 1.68 21.27 -4.49
CA PRO A 200 2.90 21.58 -3.75
C PRO A 200 2.59 22.16 -2.36
N ASP A 201 3.50 21.90 -1.41
CA ASP A 201 3.44 22.31 0.00
C ASP A 201 2.21 21.78 0.78
N ARG A 202 1.41 20.91 0.14
CA ARG A 202 0.12 20.44 0.65
C ARG A 202 -0.09 18.94 0.44
N THR A 203 0.91 18.24 -0.08
CA THR A 203 0.89 16.79 -0.24
C THR A 203 1.94 16.17 0.68
N PHE A 204 1.51 15.28 1.57
CA PHE A 204 2.38 14.51 2.45
C PHE A 204 2.21 13.03 2.16
N ARG A 205 3.31 12.34 1.90
CA ARG A 205 3.33 10.93 1.55
C ARG A 205 3.87 10.11 2.72
N TYR A 206 3.09 9.16 3.23
CA TYR A 206 3.45 8.33 4.40
C TYR A 206 4.16 7.01 4.04
N CYS A 207 4.04 6.57 2.79
CA CYS A 207 4.82 5.46 2.27
C CYS A 207 6.17 5.96 1.73
N PHE A 208 7.18 5.10 1.71
CA PHE A 208 8.41 5.37 0.98
C PHE A 208 8.13 5.37 -0.53
N THR A 209 8.96 6.10 -1.27
CA THR A 209 8.86 6.14 -2.73
C THR A 209 9.39 4.85 -3.36
N ASN A 210 9.01 4.55 -4.59
CA ASN A 210 9.55 3.40 -5.33
C ASN A 210 11.09 3.47 -5.44
N LYS A 211 11.65 4.65 -5.66
CA LYS A 211 13.09 4.89 -5.61
C LYS A 211 13.69 4.58 -4.23
N GLN A 212 13.10 5.08 -3.15
CA GLN A 212 13.58 4.80 -1.79
C GLN A 212 13.51 3.31 -1.45
N MET A 213 12.46 2.62 -1.88
CA MET A 213 12.33 1.17 -1.71
C MET A 213 13.42 0.42 -2.46
N ALA A 214 13.66 0.78 -3.73
CA ALA A 214 14.73 0.20 -4.52
C ALA A 214 16.10 0.43 -3.87
N ASP A 215 16.41 1.67 -3.46
CA ASP A 215 17.66 2.00 -2.76
C ASP A 215 17.83 1.16 -1.48
N ALA A 216 16.76 0.97 -0.70
CA ALA A 216 16.77 0.17 0.51
C ALA A 216 17.00 -1.33 0.22
N VAL A 217 16.27 -1.91 -0.74
CA VAL A 217 16.41 -3.33 -1.11
C VAL A 217 17.81 -3.61 -1.65
N MET A 218 18.31 -2.75 -2.55
CA MET A 218 19.64 -2.90 -3.13
C MET A 218 20.74 -2.66 -2.08
N GLY A 219 20.58 -1.64 -1.24
CA GLY A 219 21.45 -1.41 -0.10
C GLY A 219 21.50 -2.62 0.83
N PHE A 220 20.40 -3.30 1.08
CA PHE A 220 20.37 -4.54 1.86
C PHE A 220 21.12 -5.67 1.15
N LEU A 221 20.76 -5.99 -0.10
CA LEU A 221 21.36 -7.08 -0.87
C LEU A 221 22.89 -6.95 -0.97
N TRP A 222 23.40 -5.74 -1.20
CA TRP A 222 24.85 -5.52 -1.29
C TRP A 222 25.59 -5.60 0.03
N ASN A 223 24.89 -5.49 1.16
CA ASN A 223 25.46 -5.64 2.50
C ASN A 223 25.39 -7.07 3.05
N GLN A 224 24.74 -8.00 2.35
CA GLN A 224 24.63 -9.40 2.76
C GLN A 224 25.48 -10.30 1.87
N ASP A 225 26.62 -10.80 2.34
CA ASP A 225 27.54 -11.60 1.51
C ASP A 225 26.88 -12.84 0.89
N SER A 226 25.91 -13.47 1.59
CA SER A 226 25.17 -14.63 1.09
C SER A 226 24.09 -14.30 0.05
N LEU A 227 23.76 -13.02 -0.14
CA LEU A 227 22.77 -12.54 -1.11
C LEU A 227 23.37 -11.64 -2.18
N ARG A 228 24.60 -11.14 -1.95
CA ARG A 228 25.25 -10.17 -2.82
C ARG A 228 25.32 -10.76 -4.24
N PRO A 229 24.66 -10.13 -5.22
CA PRO A 229 24.67 -10.63 -6.57
C PRO A 229 26.08 -10.59 -7.17
N ASP A 230 26.36 -11.49 -8.10
CA ASP A 230 27.53 -11.32 -8.95
C ASP A 230 27.35 -10.08 -9.82
N ALA A 231 28.43 -9.32 -10.00
CA ALA A 231 28.35 -7.99 -10.57
C ALA A 231 27.61 -7.92 -11.92
N ASN A 232 27.58 -8.94 -12.80
CA ASN A 232 26.84 -8.82 -14.07
C ASN A 232 26.33 -10.13 -14.74
N PRO A 233 25.08 -10.15 -15.27
CA PRO A 233 24.13 -9.05 -15.32
C PRO A 233 23.18 -9.14 -14.12
N VAL A 234 22.45 -8.06 -13.87
CA VAL A 234 21.21 -8.12 -13.11
C VAL A 234 20.06 -8.33 -14.09
N HIS A 235 19.19 -9.30 -13.82
CA HIS A 235 17.99 -9.54 -14.60
C HIS A 235 16.84 -8.71 -14.02
N MET A 236 16.05 -8.09 -14.88
CA MET A 236 14.88 -7.32 -14.48
C MET A 236 13.71 -7.65 -15.39
N VAL A 237 12.50 -7.72 -14.83
CA VAL A 237 11.25 -7.84 -15.59
C VAL A 237 10.31 -6.70 -15.25
N GLN A 238 9.65 -6.17 -16.28
CA GLN A 238 8.76 -5.01 -16.17
C GLN A 238 7.44 -5.28 -16.90
N TRP A 239 6.31 -5.00 -16.26
CA TRP A 239 4.99 -5.02 -16.87
C TRP A 239 4.64 -3.65 -17.46
N ASP A 240 4.35 -3.63 -18.76
CA ASP A 240 4.15 -2.39 -19.50
C ASP A 240 2.79 -1.75 -19.27
N ASP A 241 1.79 -2.51 -18.84
CA ASP A 241 0.46 -2.02 -18.51
C ASP A 241 0.32 -1.59 -17.04
N ASP A 242 1.38 -1.73 -16.24
CA ASP A 242 1.39 -1.34 -14.83
C ASP A 242 2.35 -0.15 -14.58
N ALA A 243 1.79 1.01 -14.23
CA ALA A 243 2.57 2.20 -13.93
C ALA A 243 3.50 2.03 -12.71
N TYR A 244 3.08 1.25 -11.72
CA TYR A 244 3.92 0.93 -10.57
C TYR A 244 5.15 0.14 -11.01
N SER A 245 4.96 -0.86 -11.88
CA SER A 245 6.06 -1.71 -12.37
C SER A 245 7.11 -0.92 -13.14
N ARG A 246 6.69 0.05 -13.98
CA ARG A 246 7.63 0.93 -14.70
C ARG A 246 8.43 1.80 -13.75
N ASP A 247 7.76 2.53 -12.86
CA ASP A 247 8.41 3.46 -11.93
C ASP A 247 9.34 2.74 -10.94
N LEU A 248 8.95 1.54 -10.45
CA LEU A 248 9.81 0.71 -9.61
C LEU A 248 11.01 0.14 -10.39
N THR A 249 10.84 -0.23 -11.66
CA THR A 249 11.95 -0.69 -12.50
C THR A 249 13.00 0.40 -12.68
N ASP A 250 12.56 1.64 -12.90
CA ASP A 250 13.46 2.79 -12.98
C ASP A 250 14.18 3.03 -11.65
N GLY A 251 13.46 2.94 -10.52
CA GLY A 251 14.06 3.00 -9.18
C GLY A 251 15.17 1.97 -8.98
N PHE A 252 14.94 0.70 -9.34
CA PHE A 252 15.96 -0.34 -9.25
C PHE A 252 17.14 -0.13 -10.21
N ARG A 253 16.91 0.42 -11.41
CA ARG A 253 17.99 0.76 -12.34
C ARG A 253 18.89 1.86 -11.78
N GLU A 254 18.32 2.85 -11.09
CA GLU A 254 19.07 3.93 -10.46
C GLU A 254 19.81 3.47 -9.19
N ALA A 255 19.23 2.54 -8.43
CA ALA A 255 19.80 1.99 -7.20
C ALA A 255 20.96 1.01 -7.41
N LEU A 256 21.15 0.51 -8.64
CA LEU A 256 22.24 -0.41 -8.96
C LEU A 256 23.61 0.26 -8.86
N PRO A 257 24.63 -0.42 -8.29
CA PRO A 257 25.98 0.13 -8.29
C PRO A 257 26.52 0.22 -9.73
N PRO A 258 27.41 1.16 -10.03
CA PRO A 258 27.95 1.35 -11.38
C PRO A 258 28.58 0.08 -11.99
N LEU A 259 29.16 -0.78 -11.15
CA LEU A 259 29.77 -2.05 -11.56
C LEU A 259 28.74 -3.07 -12.07
N ALA A 260 27.45 -2.90 -11.76
CA ALA A 260 26.38 -3.79 -12.18
C ALA A 260 25.82 -3.50 -13.57
N GLY A 261 26.43 -2.55 -14.29
CA GLY A 261 25.95 -2.12 -15.59
C GLY A 261 24.55 -1.51 -15.52
N ILE A 262 24.03 -1.12 -16.68
CA ILE A 262 22.65 -0.64 -16.81
C ILE A 262 21.84 -1.79 -17.41
N PRO A 263 21.05 -2.52 -16.62
CA PRO A 263 20.26 -3.62 -17.14
C PRO A 263 19.16 -3.09 -18.06
N ASN A 264 18.87 -3.86 -19.11
CA ASN A 264 17.70 -3.63 -19.93
C ASN A 264 16.58 -4.56 -19.44
N PRO A 265 15.48 -4.04 -18.87
CA PRO A 265 14.41 -4.88 -18.36
C PRO A 265 13.76 -5.65 -19.51
N LYS A 266 13.48 -6.93 -19.27
CA LYS A 266 12.65 -7.75 -20.15
C LYS A 266 11.20 -7.28 -19.98
N ARG A 267 10.60 -6.82 -21.07
CA ARG A 267 9.27 -6.19 -21.05
C ARG A 267 8.17 -7.22 -21.23
N ILE A 268 7.21 -7.22 -20.32
CA ILE A 268 6.00 -8.05 -20.33
C ILE A 268 4.84 -7.15 -20.71
N ALA A 269 4.25 -7.41 -21.89
CA ALA A 269 3.26 -6.50 -22.48
C ALA A 269 1.97 -6.35 -21.66
N SER A 270 1.59 -7.37 -20.89
CA SER A 270 0.40 -7.29 -20.04
C SER A 270 0.49 -8.12 -18.77
N SER A 271 -0.08 -7.59 -17.69
CA SER A 271 -0.23 -8.21 -16.36
C SER A 271 -1.57 -8.95 -16.20
N VAL A 272 -2.46 -8.87 -17.20
CA VAL A 272 -3.75 -9.58 -17.19
C VAL A 272 -3.52 -11.06 -17.42
N GLY A 273 -4.01 -11.90 -16.50
CA GLY A 273 -3.81 -13.34 -16.55
C GLY A 273 -4.75 -14.09 -15.62
N SER A 274 -4.59 -15.41 -15.58
CA SER A 274 -5.34 -16.28 -14.68
C SER A 274 -4.91 -16.08 -13.22
N PHE A 275 -5.47 -16.87 -12.30
CA PHE A 275 -5.01 -16.85 -10.91
C PHE A 275 -3.56 -17.39 -10.80
N LEU A 276 -3.28 -18.61 -11.29
CA LEU A 276 -1.98 -19.29 -11.10
C LEU A 276 -1.13 -19.43 -12.36
N SER A 277 -1.76 -19.71 -13.51
CA SER A 277 -1.03 -19.96 -14.75
C SER A 277 -0.59 -18.67 -15.41
N PRO A 278 0.70 -18.56 -15.81
CA PRO A 278 1.23 -17.38 -16.47
C PRO A 278 0.43 -17.08 -17.75
N ASN A 279 0.31 -15.80 -18.09
CA ASN A 279 -0.15 -15.45 -19.44
C ASN A 279 0.98 -15.70 -20.45
N ARG A 280 0.66 -15.62 -21.75
CA ARG A 280 1.66 -15.87 -22.82
C ARG A 280 2.89 -14.94 -22.72
N PHE A 281 2.70 -13.68 -22.35
CA PHE A 281 3.77 -12.69 -22.30
C PHE A 281 4.72 -12.96 -21.12
N GLU A 282 4.17 -13.39 -19.98
CA GLU A 282 4.94 -13.83 -18.82
C GLU A 282 5.77 -15.08 -19.17
N ALA A 283 5.16 -16.09 -19.80
CA ALA A 283 5.84 -17.32 -20.20
C ALA A 283 6.95 -17.07 -21.23
N ASP A 284 6.71 -16.22 -22.23
CA ASP A 284 7.72 -15.84 -23.23
C ASP A 284 8.95 -15.19 -22.56
N VAL A 285 8.74 -14.31 -21.59
CA VAL A 285 9.84 -13.65 -20.86
C VAL A 285 10.56 -14.60 -19.92
N VAL A 286 9.86 -15.56 -19.30
CA VAL A 286 10.52 -16.64 -18.53
C VAL A 286 11.52 -17.39 -19.40
N GLY A 287 11.13 -17.77 -20.62
CA GLY A 287 12.04 -18.44 -21.56
C GLY A 287 13.29 -17.62 -21.87
N GLN A 288 13.13 -16.30 -22.04
CA GLN A 288 14.25 -15.39 -22.29
C GLN A 288 15.18 -15.25 -21.08
N VAL A 289 14.63 -15.18 -19.86
CA VAL A 289 15.44 -15.12 -18.62
C VAL A 289 16.25 -16.40 -18.45
N LEU A 290 15.64 -17.57 -18.66
CA LEU A 290 16.33 -18.85 -18.58
C LEU A 290 17.43 -18.99 -19.63
N GLN A 291 17.17 -18.54 -20.87
CA GLN A 291 18.18 -18.51 -21.92
C GLN A 291 19.39 -17.65 -21.54
N ASP A 292 19.18 -16.49 -20.91
CA ASP A 292 20.28 -15.63 -20.47
C ASP A 292 21.10 -16.28 -19.33
N LEU A 293 20.44 -17.01 -18.42
CA LEU A 293 21.09 -17.71 -17.32
C LEU A 293 21.95 -18.89 -17.82
N ASP A 294 21.47 -19.64 -18.81
CA ASP A 294 22.18 -20.78 -19.40
C ASP A 294 23.32 -20.36 -20.35
N GLY A 295 23.18 -19.20 -21.00
CA GLY A 295 24.12 -18.70 -22.00
C GLY A 295 25.48 -18.27 -21.45
N LYS A 296 25.64 -18.09 -20.13
CA LYS A 296 26.85 -17.53 -19.53
C LYS A 296 27.90 -18.57 -19.13
N ARG A 297 29.15 -18.30 -19.50
CA ARG A 297 30.35 -19.04 -19.08
C ARG A 297 31.44 -18.07 -18.62
N PRO A 298 31.89 -18.13 -17.36
CA PRO A 298 31.41 -19.00 -16.29
C PRO A 298 29.99 -18.61 -15.80
N PRO A 299 29.24 -19.57 -15.23
CA PRO A 299 27.94 -19.30 -14.60
C PRO A 299 28.07 -18.36 -13.39
N GLN A 300 27.09 -17.47 -13.19
CA GLN A 300 26.99 -16.65 -11.96
C GLN A 300 26.69 -17.54 -10.74
N ALA A 301 27.41 -17.37 -9.64
CA ALA A 301 27.06 -17.98 -8.36
C ALA A 301 25.71 -17.47 -7.83
N HIS A 302 25.47 -16.15 -7.87
CA HIS A 302 24.25 -15.51 -7.35
C HIS A 302 23.64 -14.54 -8.37
N PRO A 303 22.96 -15.05 -9.42
CA PRO A 303 22.21 -14.20 -10.34
C PRO A 303 21.06 -13.49 -9.61
N LEU A 304 20.97 -12.16 -9.77
CA LEU A 304 19.85 -11.37 -9.25
C LEU A 304 18.74 -11.24 -10.30
N LEU A 305 17.50 -11.50 -9.88
CA LEU A 305 16.29 -11.24 -10.62
C LEU A 305 15.41 -10.24 -9.85
N VAL A 306 15.22 -9.05 -10.42
CA VAL A 306 14.29 -8.05 -9.92
C VAL A 306 12.94 -8.21 -10.62
N VAL A 307 11.88 -8.36 -9.84
CA VAL A 307 10.51 -8.52 -10.33
C VAL A 307 9.68 -7.32 -9.84
N THR A 308 9.16 -6.51 -10.76
CA THR A 308 8.50 -5.24 -10.39
C THR A 308 6.98 -5.24 -10.56
N GLY A 309 6.36 -6.39 -10.83
CA GLY A 309 4.90 -6.50 -10.97
C GLY A 309 4.16 -6.52 -9.63
N GLN A 310 2.84 -6.32 -9.69
CA GLN A 310 1.93 -6.60 -8.57
C GLN A 310 2.04 -8.06 -8.06
N SER A 311 1.56 -8.34 -6.85
CA SER A 311 1.60 -9.68 -6.24
C SER A 311 1.20 -10.83 -7.19
N ALA A 312 0.04 -10.70 -7.86
CA ALA A 312 -0.48 -11.77 -8.72
C ALA A 312 0.39 -12.04 -9.97
N PRO A 313 0.71 -11.06 -10.83
CA PRO A 313 1.60 -11.29 -11.98
C PRO A 313 3.01 -11.76 -11.55
N SER A 314 3.57 -11.19 -10.48
CA SER A 314 4.87 -11.61 -9.95
C SER A 314 4.87 -13.07 -9.52
N ARG A 315 3.81 -13.53 -8.83
CA ARG A 315 3.63 -14.94 -8.45
C ARG A 315 3.59 -15.85 -9.66
N ARG A 316 2.77 -15.53 -10.67
CA ARG A 316 2.64 -16.38 -11.87
C ARG A 316 3.96 -16.49 -12.63
N PHE A 317 4.65 -15.37 -12.79
CA PHE A 317 5.95 -15.32 -13.44
C PHE A 317 6.98 -16.19 -12.71
N LEU A 318 7.09 -16.03 -11.39
CA LEU A 318 8.04 -16.79 -10.57
C LEU A 318 7.69 -18.28 -10.46
N HIS A 319 6.40 -18.61 -10.39
CA HIS A 319 5.92 -20.00 -10.43
C HIS A 319 6.31 -20.68 -11.75
N GLU A 320 6.11 -20.01 -12.89
CA GLU A 320 6.49 -20.56 -14.19
C GLU A 320 8.01 -20.72 -14.34
N LEU A 321 8.79 -19.76 -13.83
CA LEU A 321 10.24 -19.85 -13.79
C LEU A 321 10.72 -21.08 -13.00
N ALA A 322 10.19 -21.25 -11.79
CA ALA A 322 10.48 -22.39 -10.92
C ALA A 322 10.08 -23.73 -11.55
N ARG A 323 8.92 -23.78 -12.21
CA ARG A 323 8.42 -24.99 -12.88
C ARG A 323 9.22 -25.36 -14.12
N THR A 324 9.66 -24.37 -14.88
CA THR A 324 10.36 -24.57 -16.16
C THR A 324 11.81 -24.99 -15.96
N SER A 325 12.51 -24.41 -14.99
CA SER A 325 13.89 -24.79 -14.67
C SER A 325 14.18 -24.68 -13.17
N PRO A 326 13.84 -25.72 -12.37
CA PRO A 326 14.10 -25.73 -10.94
C PRO A 326 15.57 -25.48 -10.60
N ALA A 327 16.50 -26.12 -11.31
CA ALA A 327 17.94 -25.98 -11.06
C ALA A 327 18.45 -24.54 -11.24
N GLN A 328 17.92 -23.79 -12.21
CA GLN A 328 18.27 -22.38 -12.38
C GLN A 328 17.57 -21.51 -11.34
N ALA A 329 16.29 -21.78 -11.05
CA ALA A 329 15.52 -21.03 -10.07
C ALA A 329 16.18 -21.06 -8.69
N HIS A 330 16.76 -22.20 -8.28
CA HIS A 330 17.43 -22.37 -6.99
C HIS A 330 18.64 -21.45 -6.77
N ARG A 331 19.26 -20.99 -7.85
CA ARG A 331 20.47 -20.15 -7.81
C ARG A 331 20.14 -18.67 -7.76
N LEU A 332 18.90 -18.29 -8.07
CA LEU A 332 18.50 -16.90 -8.12
C LEU A 332 18.40 -16.30 -6.72
N VAL A 333 18.80 -15.04 -6.60
CA VAL A 333 18.30 -14.16 -5.56
C VAL A 333 17.20 -13.34 -6.20
N VAL A 334 16.00 -13.35 -5.63
CA VAL A 334 14.85 -12.62 -6.18
C VAL A 334 14.53 -11.43 -5.29
N ALA A 335 14.37 -10.26 -5.90
CA ALA A 335 14.08 -9.01 -5.21
C ALA A 335 12.85 -8.29 -5.78
N THR A 336 12.08 -7.63 -4.93
CA THR A 336 10.94 -6.79 -5.33
C THR A 336 10.71 -5.64 -4.35
N GLY A 337 9.75 -4.76 -4.66
CA GLY A 337 9.30 -3.66 -3.81
C GLY A 337 8.29 -4.10 -2.75
N ASP A 338 7.27 -3.29 -2.50
CA ASP A 338 6.21 -3.52 -1.51
C ASP A 338 4.94 -4.19 -2.07
N ALA A 339 4.85 -4.36 -3.39
CA ALA A 339 3.71 -5.00 -4.05
C ALA A 339 3.42 -6.43 -3.54
N VAL A 340 4.39 -7.11 -2.93
CA VAL A 340 4.20 -8.39 -2.24
C VAL A 340 4.10 -8.14 -0.74
N SER A 341 2.89 -8.25 -0.20
CA SER A 341 2.67 -8.09 1.23
C SER A 341 3.31 -9.22 2.03
N PHE A 342 3.86 -8.90 3.21
CA PHE A 342 4.35 -9.88 4.17
C PHE A 342 3.34 -11.01 4.44
N ASN A 343 2.05 -10.67 4.53
CA ASN A 343 1.00 -11.65 4.79
C ASN A 343 0.81 -12.66 3.65
N PHE A 344 1.17 -12.32 2.41
CA PHE A 344 1.07 -13.26 1.29
C PHE A 344 2.03 -14.44 1.45
N VAL A 345 3.23 -14.18 1.99
CA VAL A 345 4.28 -15.20 2.18
C VAL A 345 4.29 -15.79 3.58
N TYR A 346 3.73 -15.09 4.57
CA TYR A 346 3.59 -15.56 5.95
C TYR A 346 2.22 -16.20 6.20
N ARG A 347 1.14 -15.45 6.43
CA ARG A 347 -0.16 -16.02 6.82
C ARG A 347 -0.86 -16.77 5.69
N ASP A 348 -1.02 -16.13 4.54
CA ASP A 348 -1.83 -16.62 3.42
C ASP A 348 -1.06 -17.60 2.54
N ARG A 349 0.15 -17.98 2.97
CA ARG A 349 1.14 -18.76 2.23
C ARG A 349 0.60 -20.10 1.70
N ARG A 350 -0.40 -20.70 2.34
CA ARG A 350 -1.01 -21.97 1.89
C ARG A 350 -2.00 -21.81 0.74
N VAL A 351 -2.61 -20.63 0.59
CA VAL A 351 -3.69 -20.37 -0.40
C VAL A 351 -3.20 -19.42 -1.49
N THR A 352 -2.34 -18.48 -1.12
CA THR A 352 -1.94 -17.35 -1.95
C THR A 352 -0.52 -17.51 -2.49
N TRP A 353 0.45 -18.09 -1.78
CA TRP A 353 1.80 -18.26 -2.35
C TRP A 353 2.57 -19.39 -1.66
N PRO A 354 2.43 -20.65 -2.10
CA PRO A 354 3.13 -21.77 -1.48
C PRO A 354 4.64 -21.65 -1.71
N ILE A 355 5.45 -22.00 -0.69
CA ILE A 355 6.92 -21.86 -0.78
C ILE A 355 7.55 -22.68 -1.90
N GLN A 356 6.86 -23.72 -2.35
CA GLN A 356 7.30 -24.54 -3.46
C GLN A 356 7.38 -23.72 -4.76
N ASP A 357 6.68 -22.57 -4.83
CA ASP A 357 6.78 -21.59 -5.91
C ASP A 357 7.89 -20.55 -5.69
N LEU A 358 8.58 -20.61 -4.55
CA LEU A 358 9.66 -19.71 -4.13
C LEU A 358 10.93 -20.52 -3.79
N PRO A 359 11.50 -21.28 -4.72
CA PRO A 359 12.69 -22.09 -4.46
C PRO A 359 13.97 -21.25 -4.42
N PHE A 360 13.91 -19.98 -4.00
CA PHE A 360 15.02 -19.04 -3.99
C PHE A 360 14.95 -18.11 -2.76
N PRO A 361 16.08 -17.54 -2.31
CA PRO A 361 16.08 -16.35 -1.49
C PRO A 361 15.18 -15.25 -2.06
N PHE A 362 14.21 -14.80 -1.27
CA PHE A 362 13.24 -13.79 -1.70
C PHE A 362 13.29 -12.57 -0.76
N VAL A 363 13.57 -11.41 -1.33
CA VAL A 363 13.77 -10.15 -0.59
C VAL A 363 12.77 -9.10 -1.06
N PHE A 364 12.04 -8.49 -0.13
CA PHE A 364 11.05 -7.48 -0.46
C PHE A 364 10.91 -6.43 0.64
N PHE A 365 10.26 -5.32 0.30
CA PHE A 365 10.18 -4.12 1.15
C PHE A 365 8.88 -4.08 1.97
N CYS A 366 8.94 -3.51 3.17
CA CYS A 366 7.78 -3.10 3.96
C CYS A 366 7.95 -1.67 4.51
N HIS A 367 6.90 -0.86 4.43
CA HIS A 367 6.91 0.55 4.87
C HIS A 367 6.93 0.71 6.39
N PHE A 368 6.44 -0.30 7.10
CA PHE A 368 6.44 -0.39 8.55
C PHE A 368 6.84 -1.80 9.00
N ASN A 369 7.11 -1.95 10.30
CA ASN A 369 7.46 -3.23 10.88
C ASN A 369 6.32 -4.25 10.72
N PRO A 370 6.44 -5.28 9.86
CA PRO A 370 5.35 -6.21 9.61
C PRO A 370 5.10 -7.20 10.77
N ILE A 371 6.04 -7.30 11.71
CA ILE A 371 6.02 -8.24 12.84
C ILE A 371 5.85 -7.54 14.20
N ASP A 372 5.26 -6.35 14.20
CA ASP A 372 5.05 -5.55 15.41
C ASP A 372 3.97 -6.16 16.31
N ALA A 373 4.38 -6.73 17.44
CA ALA A 373 3.50 -7.40 18.39
C ALA A 373 2.47 -6.43 18.99
N ASP A 374 2.86 -5.19 19.25
CA ASP A 374 1.96 -4.17 19.76
C ASP A 374 0.83 -3.86 18.75
N ALA A 375 1.10 -3.93 17.45
CA ALA A 375 0.11 -3.78 16.39
C ALA A 375 -0.68 -5.08 16.10
N GLY A 376 -0.51 -6.11 16.92
CA GLY A 376 -1.31 -7.33 16.89
C GLY A 376 -0.68 -8.49 16.12
N PHE A 377 0.60 -8.38 15.70
CA PHE A 377 1.29 -9.53 15.13
C PHE A 377 1.48 -10.64 16.18
N ARG A 378 1.25 -11.89 15.77
CA ARG A 378 1.48 -13.09 16.58
C ARG A 378 2.15 -14.16 15.72
N ALA A 379 3.18 -14.79 16.27
CA ALA A 379 3.84 -15.92 15.61
C ALA A 379 2.95 -17.18 15.67
N GLU A 380 3.03 -18.06 14.67
CA GLU A 380 2.17 -19.27 14.65
C GLU A 380 2.44 -20.23 15.80
N ASP A 381 3.67 -20.27 16.32
CA ASP A 381 4.07 -21.17 17.39
C ASP A 381 3.59 -20.70 18.79
N GLU A 382 2.95 -19.52 18.91
CA GLU A 382 2.46 -18.94 20.17
C GLU A 382 1.06 -19.43 20.63
N GLY A 383 0.46 -20.42 19.94
CA GLY A 383 -0.61 -21.28 20.49
C GLY A 383 -2.01 -21.16 19.87
N GLU A 384 -2.83 -22.22 20.06
CA GLU A 384 -4.24 -22.43 19.63
C GLU A 384 -5.26 -21.46 20.28
N GLY A 385 -4.89 -20.21 20.56
CA GLY A 385 -5.69 -19.25 21.31
C GLY A 385 -6.38 -18.21 20.43
N ASP A 386 -7.70 -18.35 20.32
CA ASP A 386 -8.68 -17.38 19.80
C ASP A 386 -8.61 -17.06 18.29
N GLN A 387 -9.67 -17.46 17.56
CA GLN A 387 -9.84 -17.24 16.11
C GLN A 387 -9.89 -15.74 15.73
N ASP A 388 -10.05 -14.85 16.72
CA ASP A 388 -10.03 -13.39 16.56
C ASP A 388 -8.62 -12.78 16.46
N SER A 389 -7.55 -13.55 16.70
CA SER A 389 -6.15 -13.08 16.62
C SER A 389 -5.59 -12.97 15.19
N SER A 390 -6.44 -13.14 14.17
CA SER A 390 -6.09 -13.10 12.74
C SER A 390 -5.90 -11.67 12.21
N ALA A 391 -5.04 -10.86 12.84
CA ALA A 391 -4.80 -9.47 12.44
C ALA A 391 -4.16 -9.39 11.03
N THR A 392 -5.02 -9.43 10.01
CA THR A 392 -4.67 -9.10 8.65
C THR A 392 -4.44 -7.59 8.60
N GLY A 393 -3.17 -7.17 8.57
CA GLY A 393 -2.82 -5.76 8.34
C GLY A 393 -2.03 -5.06 9.45
N THR A 394 -1.07 -5.73 10.10
CA THR A 394 -0.10 -5.06 11.01
C THR A 394 0.49 -3.79 10.37
N GLU A 395 0.94 -3.89 9.12
CA GLU A 395 1.49 -2.75 8.37
C GLU A 395 0.43 -1.65 8.13
N ASP A 396 -0.79 -2.03 7.74
CA ASP A 396 -1.90 -1.08 7.55
C ASP A 396 -2.25 -0.36 8.87
N ILE A 397 -2.27 -1.09 9.98
CA ILE A 397 -2.55 -0.55 11.31
C ILE A 397 -1.45 0.45 11.70
N LEU A 398 -0.17 0.11 11.49
CA LEU A 398 0.95 1.00 11.78
C LEU A 398 0.96 2.25 10.88
N LEU A 399 0.72 2.08 9.57
CA LEU A 399 0.63 3.18 8.62
C LEU A 399 -0.50 4.16 9.00
N ASN A 400 -1.70 3.64 9.26
CA ASN A 400 -2.82 4.48 9.67
C ASN A 400 -2.60 5.09 11.07
N SER A 401 -1.94 4.38 11.99
CA SER A 401 -1.61 4.90 13.31
C SER A 401 -0.62 6.06 13.19
N ALA A 402 0.37 5.95 12.31
CA ALA A 402 1.29 7.04 12.00
C ALA A 402 0.52 8.26 11.52
N ILE A 403 -0.38 8.11 10.54
CA ILE A 403 -1.22 9.23 10.04
C ILE A 403 -2.04 9.87 11.16
N VAL A 404 -2.66 9.08 12.03
CA VAL A 404 -3.48 9.59 13.14
C VAL A 404 -2.62 10.30 14.17
N GLU A 405 -1.49 9.69 14.59
CA GLU A 405 -0.57 10.28 15.56
C GLU A 405 -0.03 11.62 15.06
N THR A 406 0.52 11.69 13.86
CA THR A 406 1.06 12.93 13.30
C THR A 406 -0.01 14.02 13.13
N LEU A 407 -1.22 13.65 12.72
CA LEU A 407 -2.34 14.59 12.58
C LEU A 407 -2.73 15.19 13.92
N VAL A 408 -2.86 14.38 14.98
CA VAL A 408 -3.23 14.86 16.31
C VAL A 408 -2.13 15.75 16.87
N GLN A 409 -0.87 15.33 16.76
CA GLN A 409 0.28 16.13 17.23
C GLN A 409 0.45 17.45 16.45
N ALA A 410 0.16 17.46 15.16
CA ALA A 410 0.20 18.68 14.37
C ALA A 410 -1.02 19.57 14.62
N LEU A 411 -2.20 18.98 14.81
CA LEU A 411 -3.41 19.73 15.13
C LEU A 411 -3.28 20.41 16.49
N GLU A 412 -2.90 19.66 17.51
CA GLU A 412 -2.78 20.13 18.88
C GLU A 412 -1.32 20.23 19.28
N ARG A 413 -0.83 21.47 19.40
CA ARG A 413 0.55 21.73 19.75
C ARG A 413 0.66 22.94 20.65
N ASP A 414 1.46 22.82 21.71
CA ASP A 414 1.73 23.92 22.66
C ASP A 414 0.44 24.56 23.20
N GLY A 415 -0.59 23.72 23.44
CA GLY A 415 -1.91 24.15 23.92
C GLY A 415 -2.79 24.85 22.87
N ARG A 416 -2.41 24.83 21.58
CA ARG A 416 -3.11 25.55 20.51
C ARG A 416 -3.47 24.67 19.31
N THR A 417 -4.76 24.61 19.00
CA THR A 417 -5.29 24.02 17.77
C THR A 417 -4.80 24.73 16.53
N ALA A 418 -4.42 23.99 15.48
CA ALA A 418 -4.13 24.57 14.17
C ALA A 418 -5.38 25.27 13.62
N ALA A 419 -5.22 26.53 13.21
CA ALA A 419 -6.35 27.35 12.78
C ALA A 419 -6.92 26.89 11.43
N ASN A 420 -6.06 26.37 10.55
CA ASN A 420 -6.39 26.00 9.17
C ASN A 420 -5.39 24.96 8.63
N ALA A 421 -5.61 24.51 7.38
CA ALA A 421 -4.78 23.54 6.71
C ALA A 421 -3.33 24.02 6.46
N ALA A 422 -3.11 25.32 6.22
CA ALA A 422 -1.76 25.86 6.01
C ALA A 422 -0.91 25.74 7.28
N GLU A 423 -1.49 26.07 8.43
CA GLU A 423 -0.83 25.88 9.71
C GLU A 423 -0.58 24.40 10.03
N LEU A 424 -1.57 23.53 9.75
CA LEU A 424 -1.40 22.09 9.91
C LEU A 424 -0.25 21.56 9.05
N SER A 425 -0.13 22.01 7.79
CA SER A 425 0.98 21.65 6.88
C SER A 425 2.34 22.06 7.45
N ALA A 426 2.47 23.32 7.89
CA ALA A 426 3.72 23.84 8.46
C ALA A 426 4.15 23.08 9.73
N ARG A 427 3.19 22.55 10.49
CA ARG A 427 3.45 21.71 11.67
C ARG A 427 3.80 20.28 11.28
N LEU A 428 3.08 19.66 10.33
CA LEU A 428 3.39 18.33 9.79
C LEU A 428 4.81 18.24 9.22
N ALA A 429 5.26 19.26 8.50
CA ALA A 429 6.63 19.34 7.95
C ALA A 429 7.74 19.30 9.03
N LYS A 430 7.39 19.50 10.31
CA LYS A 430 8.32 19.50 11.45
C LYS A 430 8.17 18.27 12.34
N VAL A 431 7.24 17.36 12.02
CA VAL A 431 7.04 16.12 12.77
C VAL A 431 8.27 15.24 12.62
N ARG A 432 8.64 14.60 13.72
CA ARG A 432 9.78 13.71 13.84
C ARG A 432 9.33 12.32 14.29
N HIS A 433 10.05 11.32 13.81
CA HIS A 433 9.93 9.92 14.19
C HIS A 433 11.10 9.55 15.10
N LYS A 434 10.81 8.86 16.21
CA LYS A 434 11.81 8.32 17.13
C LYS A 434 11.24 7.09 17.83
N HIS A 435 11.93 5.95 17.75
CA HIS A 435 11.53 4.70 18.41
C HIS A 435 10.04 4.32 18.19
N GLY A 436 9.54 4.45 16.95
CA GLY A 436 8.15 4.12 16.62
C GLY A 436 7.11 5.13 17.10
N ARG A 437 7.51 6.26 17.68
CA ARG A 437 6.62 7.37 18.08
C ARG A 437 6.76 8.54 17.12
N PHE A 438 5.65 9.24 16.89
CA PHE A 438 5.62 10.45 16.08
C PHE A 438 5.32 11.68 16.95
N GLY A 439 6.10 12.75 16.80
CA GLY A 439 5.96 13.96 17.61
C GLY A 439 6.98 15.03 17.24
N TYR A 440 7.46 15.77 18.23
CA TYR A 440 8.42 16.88 18.03
C TYR A 440 9.69 16.73 18.89
N ASP A 441 10.02 15.51 19.30
CA ASP A 441 11.27 15.22 20.00
C ASP A 441 12.46 15.66 19.12
N ALA A 442 13.30 16.56 19.65
CA ALA A 442 14.41 17.16 18.92
C ALA A 442 15.48 16.13 18.48
N GLU A 443 15.57 15.00 19.18
CA GLU A 443 16.49 13.91 18.86
C GLU A 443 15.94 12.98 17.77
N GLY A 444 14.64 13.06 17.45
CA GLY A 444 14.04 12.27 16.38
C GLY A 444 14.41 12.76 14.99
N VAL A 445 14.27 11.88 13.98
CA VAL A 445 14.50 12.22 12.58
C VAL A 445 13.23 12.83 11.98
N LEU A 446 13.36 13.86 11.15
CA LEU A 446 12.21 14.43 10.43
C LEU A 446 11.48 13.35 9.62
N LEU A 447 10.17 13.26 9.80
CA LEU A 447 9.35 12.27 9.10
C LEU A 447 9.23 12.58 7.61
N PHE A 448 9.11 13.87 7.26
CA PHE A 448 8.97 14.33 5.88
C PHE A 448 10.18 15.14 5.44
N GLY A 449 10.54 14.99 4.16
CA GLY A 449 11.42 15.90 3.45
C GLY A 449 10.74 17.25 3.16
N PRO A 450 11.51 18.24 2.68
CA PRO A 450 10.97 19.56 2.31
C PRO A 450 9.94 19.50 1.17
N ASP A 451 9.93 18.42 0.41
CA ASP A 451 9.03 18.12 -0.71
C ASP A 451 7.76 17.36 -0.29
N GLY A 452 7.58 17.09 1.01
CA GLY A 452 6.44 16.35 1.56
C GLY A 452 6.55 14.82 1.44
N ASN A 453 7.65 14.30 0.87
CA ASN A 453 7.90 12.87 0.83
C ASN A 453 8.33 12.34 2.19
N ARG A 454 8.00 11.09 2.51
CA ARG A 454 8.60 10.40 3.65
C ARG A 454 10.12 10.43 3.49
N ARG A 455 10.82 10.82 4.54
CA ARG A 455 12.28 10.88 4.53
C ARG A 455 12.84 9.45 4.57
N GLY A 456 13.71 9.13 3.62
CA GLY A 456 14.46 7.87 3.59
C GLY A 456 15.69 7.90 4.51
N GLY A 457 16.34 6.75 4.65
CA GLY A 457 17.52 6.50 5.47
C GLY A 457 17.22 6.13 6.93
N ALA A 458 15.95 5.97 7.29
CA ALA A 458 15.54 5.52 8.62
C ALA A 458 14.11 4.93 8.60
N GLY A 459 13.96 3.74 9.17
CA GLY A 459 12.67 3.09 9.37
C GLY A 459 12.15 2.29 8.18
N GLU A 460 12.94 2.13 7.12
CA GLU A 460 12.74 1.12 6.08
C GLU A 460 12.82 -0.27 6.71
N ASN A 461 11.97 -1.19 6.22
CA ASN A 461 12.00 -2.58 6.65
C ASN A 461 12.15 -3.48 5.43
N ILE A 462 13.03 -4.48 5.55
CA ILE A 462 13.28 -5.48 4.51
C ILE A 462 12.91 -6.84 5.08
N VAL A 463 12.14 -7.60 4.30
CA VAL A 463 11.83 -8.99 4.62
C VAL A 463 12.71 -9.86 3.77
N TYR A 464 13.41 -10.78 4.42
CA TYR A 464 14.24 -11.80 3.78
C TYR A 464 13.66 -13.18 4.09
N LEU A 465 13.09 -13.81 3.07
CA LEU A 465 12.62 -15.19 3.11
C LEU A 465 13.69 -16.14 2.55
N ARG A 466 13.98 -17.21 3.30
CA ARG A 466 14.93 -18.27 2.94
C ARG A 466 14.24 -19.63 2.94
N PRO A 467 14.02 -20.26 1.77
CA PRO A 467 13.51 -21.63 1.70
C PRO A 467 14.53 -22.63 2.25
N THR A 468 14.03 -23.76 2.76
CA THR A 468 14.87 -24.85 3.28
C THR A 468 15.00 -25.94 2.21
N PHE A 469 16.19 -26.52 2.07
CA PHE A 469 16.47 -27.55 1.07
C PHE A 469 16.99 -28.83 1.70
N GLU A 470 16.69 -29.95 1.04
CA GLU A 470 17.30 -31.25 1.25
C GLU A 470 17.86 -31.74 -0.09
N GLY A 471 19.17 -31.58 -0.30
CA GLY A 471 19.77 -31.71 -1.63
C GLY A 471 19.14 -30.72 -2.61
N ASP A 472 18.65 -31.21 -3.75
CA ASP A 472 17.97 -30.41 -4.77
C ASP A 472 16.47 -30.24 -4.52
N ARG A 473 15.93 -30.75 -3.41
CA ARG A 473 14.50 -30.68 -3.09
C ARG A 473 14.22 -29.50 -2.16
N VAL A 474 13.26 -28.65 -2.55
CA VAL A 474 12.71 -27.60 -1.67
C VAL A 474 11.77 -28.26 -0.66
N LEU A 475 12.08 -28.14 0.63
CA LEU A 475 11.19 -28.57 1.70
C LEU A 475 10.04 -27.56 1.86
N PRO A 476 8.87 -28.00 2.35
CA PRO A 476 7.77 -27.09 2.70
C PRO A 476 8.06 -26.29 3.98
N LYS A 477 9.26 -25.74 4.10
CA LYS A 477 9.76 -25.01 5.28
C LYS A 477 10.59 -23.82 4.82
N ALA A 478 10.43 -22.69 5.50
CA ALA A 478 11.25 -21.51 5.26
C ALA A 478 11.54 -20.78 6.58
N THR A 479 12.55 -19.92 6.51
CA THR A 479 12.87 -18.96 7.56
C THR A 479 12.59 -17.56 7.02
N ILE A 480 11.90 -16.73 7.80
CA ILE A 480 11.69 -15.33 7.49
C ILE A 480 12.41 -14.47 8.51
N GLU A 481 13.21 -13.53 8.02
CA GLU A 481 13.89 -12.51 8.81
C GLU A 481 13.35 -11.14 8.43
N VAL A 482 13.16 -10.28 9.42
CA VAL A 482 12.79 -8.88 9.19
C VAL A 482 13.95 -8.00 9.64
N TRP A 483 14.41 -7.14 8.74
CA TRP A 483 15.52 -6.23 8.93
C TRP A 483 15.03 -4.79 8.86
N TYR A 484 15.72 -3.88 9.52
CA TYR A 484 15.44 -2.46 9.46
C TYR A 484 16.71 -1.63 9.34
N SER A 485 16.59 -0.48 8.67
CA SER A 485 17.66 0.50 8.56
C SER A 485 17.82 1.27 9.88
N ARG A 486 19.07 1.42 10.34
CA ARG A 486 19.38 2.26 11.50
C ARG A 486 19.40 3.74 11.11
N GLU A 487 19.05 4.59 12.06
CA GLU A 487 19.22 6.05 11.99
C GLU A 487 20.72 6.44 12.04
N SER A 488 21.52 6.04 11.04
CA SER A 488 22.84 6.61 10.76
C SER A 488 23.37 6.12 9.41
N ILE A 489 23.63 7.06 8.50
CA ILE A 489 24.25 6.83 7.18
C ILE A 489 25.73 6.42 7.32
N GLU A 490 26.33 6.61 8.50
CA GLU A 490 27.77 6.35 8.77
C GLU A 490 28.03 5.00 9.46
N ALA A 491 27.00 4.18 9.72
CA ALA A 491 27.20 2.88 10.34
C ALA A 491 27.83 1.89 9.35
N GLU A 492 28.95 1.25 9.72
CA GLU A 492 29.58 0.15 8.96
C GLU A 492 28.60 -1.00 8.64
N HIS A 493 27.53 -1.12 9.43
CA HIS A 493 26.42 -2.04 9.21
C HIS A 493 25.07 -1.29 9.34
N PRO A 494 24.51 -0.78 8.24
CA PRO A 494 23.30 0.04 8.26
C PRO A 494 22.03 -0.76 8.58
N TRP A 495 22.09 -2.10 8.49
CA TRP A 495 20.97 -3.00 8.70
C TRP A 495 21.07 -3.74 10.03
N LYS A 496 19.97 -3.74 10.79
CA LYS A 496 19.82 -4.59 11.97
C LYS A 496 18.59 -5.48 11.80
N ARG A 497 18.70 -6.74 12.23
CA ARG A 497 17.55 -7.61 12.35
C ARG A 497 16.60 -7.09 13.44
N ARG A 498 15.29 -7.18 13.19
CA ARG A 498 14.24 -6.96 14.19
C ARG A 498 14.06 -8.25 14.96
N ASP A 499 14.79 -8.36 16.05
CA ASP A 499 14.69 -9.48 16.94
C ASP A 499 14.65 -9.00 18.39
N GLU A 500 13.51 -9.20 19.06
CA GLU A 500 13.46 -9.02 20.51
C GLU A 500 14.14 -10.20 21.23
N ASN A 501 14.22 -11.37 20.57
CA ASN A 501 14.76 -12.64 21.12
C ASN A 501 15.82 -13.34 20.24
N ASN A 502 16.31 -12.71 19.17
CA ASN A 502 17.29 -13.27 18.23
C ASN A 502 16.82 -14.48 17.37
N GLU A 503 15.51 -14.77 17.30
CA GLU A 503 14.96 -15.91 16.56
C GLU A 503 14.24 -15.46 15.27
N SER A 504 14.64 -16.05 14.14
CA SER A 504 13.94 -15.88 12.87
C SER A 504 12.59 -16.61 12.88
N LEU A 505 11.60 -16.08 12.16
CA LEU A 505 10.28 -16.73 12.05
C LEU A 505 10.44 -18.02 11.23
N LYS A 506 10.26 -19.17 11.89
CA LYS A 506 10.22 -20.47 11.21
C LYS A 506 8.80 -20.72 10.76
N ILE A 507 8.63 -21.09 9.49
CA ILE A 507 7.31 -21.38 8.93
C ILE A 507 7.29 -22.75 8.28
N SER A 508 6.24 -23.51 8.60
CA SER A 508 5.89 -24.76 7.92
C SER A 508 4.73 -24.53 6.96
N TYR A 509 4.83 -25.12 5.78
CA TYR A 509 3.80 -25.10 4.74
C TYR A 509 3.03 -26.43 4.68
N GLU A 510 3.40 -27.41 5.51
CA GLU A 510 2.62 -28.64 5.66
C GLU A 510 1.24 -28.32 6.24
N PRO A 511 0.17 -28.99 5.77
CA PRO A 511 -1.13 -28.89 6.43
C PRO A 511 -0.99 -29.37 7.88
N PRO A 512 -1.68 -28.75 8.85
CA PRO A 512 -1.68 -29.26 10.21
C PRO A 512 -2.22 -30.69 10.16
N VAL A 513 -1.56 -31.60 10.90
CA VAL A 513 -2.08 -32.95 11.08
C VAL A 513 -3.43 -32.77 11.79
N VAL A 514 -4.53 -33.00 11.06
CA VAL A 514 -5.84 -33.05 11.69
C VAL A 514 -5.81 -34.33 12.51
N GLU A 515 -5.55 -34.22 13.81
CA GLU A 515 -5.85 -35.31 14.72
C GLU A 515 -7.33 -35.59 14.54
N GLU A 516 -7.64 -36.77 13.99
CA GLU A 516 -9.00 -37.29 13.96
C GLU A 516 -9.46 -37.32 15.41
N ARG A 517 -10.22 -36.30 15.82
CA ARG A 517 -10.98 -36.34 17.05
C ARG A 517 -11.85 -37.58 16.94
N SER A 518 -11.45 -38.61 17.67
CA SER A 518 -12.19 -39.85 17.78
C SER A 518 -13.61 -39.45 18.21
N ALA A 519 -14.58 -39.67 17.33
CA ALA A 519 -15.96 -39.34 17.61
C ALA A 519 -16.40 -40.09 18.89
N PRO A 520 -17.14 -39.43 19.81
CA PRO A 520 -17.64 -40.08 21.01
C PRO A 520 -18.62 -41.21 20.70
#